data_AF-A0AAD6X4M7-F1
#
_entry.id   AF-A0AAD6X4M7-F1
#
_cell.length_a   1.000
_cell.length_b   1.000
_cell.length_c   1.000
_cell.angle_alpha   90.00
_cell.angle_beta   90.00
_cell.angle_gamma   90.00
#
_symmetry.space_group_name_H-M   'P 1'
#
loop_
_entity.id
_entity.type
_entity.pdbx_description
1 polymer ?
#
loop_
_entity_poly.entity_id
_entity_poly.type
_entity_poly.pdbx_seq_one_letter_code
_entity_poly.pdbx_strand_id
1 'polypeptide(L)'
;MPPVAPAELDTLQAQLQQRLLESGEWDRIKFILASKLNDSGWTDDMRNRSKERARTMDPLSFTTLLEEMVPHAQTSMPLAVRREVVALLRVFLDKQFE
;
A
#
# COMPACT_ATOMS: atom_id res chain seq x y z
N MET A 1 -5.04 -17.14 -26.98
CA MET A 1 -5.97 -16.30 -26.20
C MET A 1 -6.22 -15.02 -27.00
N PRO A 2 -7.48 -14.64 -27.26
CA PRO A 2 -7.75 -13.30 -27.79
C PRO A 2 -7.25 -12.24 -26.79
N PRO A 3 -6.83 -11.05 -27.27
CA PRO A 3 -6.48 -9.96 -26.39
C PRO A 3 -7.72 -9.51 -25.62
N VAL A 4 -7.68 -9.63 -24.30
CA VAL A 4 -8.71 -9.08 -23.39
C VAL A 4 -8.74 -7.57 -23.62
N ALA A 5 -9.91 -7.01 -23.92
CA ALA A 5 -10.02 -5.57 -24.14
C ALA A 5 -9.69 -4.83 -22.83
N PRO A 6 -9.04 -3.65 -22.87
CA PRO A 6 -8.67 -2.91 -21.65
C PRO A 6 -9.83 -2.70 -20.67
N ALA A 7 -11.04 -2.45 -21.19
CA ALA A 7 -12.25 -2.27 -20.39
C ALA A 7 -12.69 -3.54 -19.63
N GLU A 8 -12.43 -4.73 -20.18
CA GLU A 8 -12.73 -6.00 -19.52
C GLU A 8 -11.77 -6.25 -18.36
N LEU A 9 -10.51 -5.85 -18.50
CA LEU A 9 -9.51 -5.92 -17.44
C LEU A 9 -9.85 -4.97 -16.29
N ASP A 10 -10.25 -3.73 -16.61
CA ASP A 10 -10.64 -2.74 -15.59
C ASP A 10 -11.86 -3.22 -14.79
N THR A 11 -12.83 -3.84 -15.49
CA THR A 11 -14.03 -4.41 -14.85
C THR A 11 -13.66 -5.58 -13.93
N LEU A 12 -12.78 -6.48 -14.38
CA LEU A 12 -12.29 -7.59 -13.57
C LEU A 12 -11.52 -7.10 -12.33
N GLN A 13 -10.66 -6.09 -12.49
CA GLN A 13 -9.94 -5.49 -11.38
C GLN A 13 -10.88 -4.89 -10.34
N ALA A 14 -11.91 -4.15 -10.76
CA ALA A 14 -12.91 -3.59 -9.87
C ALA A 14 -13.68 -4.68 -9.10
N GLN A 15 -14.07 -5.77 -9.75
CA GLN A 15 -14.73 -6.90 -9.10
C GLN A 15 -13.83 -7.59 -8.07
N LEU A 16 -12.55 -7.81 -8.41
CA LEU A 16 -11.58 -8.41 -7.47
C LEU A 16 -11.36 -7.50 -6.25
N GLN A 17 -11.29 -6.19 -6.45
CA GLN A 17 -11.17 -5.23 -5.35
C GLN A 17 -12.40 -5.25 -4.43
N GLN A 18 -13.61 -5.31 -5.00
CA GLN A 18 -14.84 -5.43 -4.22
C GLN A 18 -14.84 -6.71 -3.38
N ARG A 19 -14.52 -7.87 -3.96
CA ARG A 19 -14.42 -9.13 -3.21
C ARG A 19 -13.35 -9.10 -2.12
N LEU A 20 -12.22 -8.43 -2.36
CA LEU A 20 -11.15 -8.26 -1.37
C LEU A 20 -11.63 -7.44 -0.16
N LEU A 21 -12.47 -6.43 -0.40
CA LEU A 21 -13.09 -5.63 0.66
C LEU A 21 -14.18 -6.42 1.40
N GLU A 22 -15.12 -7.03 0.67
CA GLU A 22 -16.28 -7.75 1.23
C GLU A 22 -15.88 -8.98 2.05
N SER A 23 -14.79 -9.65 1.68
CA SER A 23 -14.26 -10.79 2.43
C SER A 23 -13.52 -10.40 3.72
N GLY A 24 -13.23 -9.12 3.92
CA GLY A 24 -12.40 -8.62 5.03
C GLY A 24 -10.90 -8.92 4.88
N GLU A 25 -10.49 -9.58 3.80
CA GLU A 25 -9.07 -9.87 3.54
C GLU A 25 -8.27 -8.59 3.29
N TRP A 26 -8.90 -7.53 2.76
CA TRP A 26 -8.27 -6.21 2.69
C TRP A 26 -7.83 -5.70 4.06
N ASP A 27 -8.73 -5.68 5.04
CA ASP A 27 -8.45 -5.18 6.38
C ASP A 27 -7.38 -6.03 7.07
N ARG A 28 -7.44 -7.35 6.88
CA ARG A 28 -6.41 -8.28 7.37
C ARG A 28 -5.03 -8.00 6.76
N ILE A 29 -4.94 -7.86 5.44
CA ILE A 29 -3.67 -7.56 4.76
C ILE A 29 -3.14 -6.20 5.19
N LYS A 30 -4.03 -5.20 5.31
CA LYS A 30 -3.67 -3.86 5.78
C LYS A 30 -3.15 -3.88 7.22
N PHE A 31 -3.76 -4.66 8.11
CA PHE A 31 -3.28 -4.85 9.48
C PHE A 31 -1.88 -5.47 9.51
N ILE A 32 -1.65 -6.54 8.73
CA ILE A 32 -0.34 -7.20 8.63
C ILE A 32 0.72 -6.23 8.08
N LEU A 33 0.39 -5.48 7.03
CA LEU A 33 1.29 -4.45 6.49
C LEU A 33 1.64 -3.42 7.57
N ALA A 34 0.65 -2.88 8.29
CA ALA A 34 0.87 -1.88 9.33
C ALA A 34 1.75 -2.42 10.47
N SER A 35 1.49 -3.64 10.96
CA SER A 35 2.31 -4.29 11.98
C SER A 35 3.76 -4.41 11.52
N LYS A 36 4.00 -4.89 10.30
CA LYS A 36 5.36 -5.10 9.78
C LYS A 36 6.12 -3.80 9.53
N LEU A 37 5.44 -2.76 9.05
CA LEU A 37 6.04 -1.43 8.92
C LEU A 37 6.40 -0.85 10.29
N ASN A 38 5.59 -1.11 11.31
CA ASN A 38 5.91 -0.73 12.68
C ASN A 38 7.12 -1.52 13.22
N ASP A 39 7.09 -2.85 13.11
CA ASP A 39 8.14 -3.73 13.65
C ASP A 39 9.51 -3.54 12.96
N SER A 40 9.50 -3.07 11.71
CA SER A 40 10.72 -2.70 10.98
C SER A 40 11.26 -1.31 11.32
N GLY A 41 10.57 -0.55 12.18
CA GLY A 41 10.92 0.84 12.50
C GLY A 41 10.59 1.85 11.40
N TRP A 42 10.03 1.40 10.27
CA TRP A 42 9.71 2.27 9.13
C TRP A 42 8.67 3.34 9.48
N THR A 43 7.66 2.98 10.29
CA THR A 43 6.63 3.93 10.74
C THR A 43 7.23 5.09 11.54
N ASP A 44 8.19 4.80 12.42
CA ASP A 44 8.86 5.81 13.24
C ASP A 44 9.81 6.68 12.42
N ASP A 45 10.54 6.10 11.47
CA ASP A 45 11.39 6.84 10.54
C ASP A 45 10.58 7.85 9.72
N MET A 46 9.48 7.40 9.11
CA MET A 46 8.56 8.27 8.36
C MET A 46 7.98 9.39 9.23
N ARG A 47 7.59 9.07 10.47
CA ARG A 47 7.07 10.05 11.42
C ARG A 47 8.12 11.10 11.78
N ASN A 48 9.35 10.67 12.05
CA ASN A 48 10.45 11.58 12.41
C ASN A 48 10.80 12.48 11.23
N ARG A 49 10.96 11.92 10.03
CA ARG A 49 11.25 12.68 8.82
C ARG A 49 10.17 13.73 8.52
N SER A 50 8.91 13.35 8.65
CA SER A 50 7.78 14.26 8.43
C SER A 50 7.77 15.41 9.46
N LYS A 51 8.09 15.12 10.72
CA LYS A 51 8.22 16.14 11.78
C LYS A 51 9.37 17.10 11.52
N GLU A 52 10.56 16.60 11.16
CA GLU A 52 11.71 17.46 10.84
C GLU A 52 11.39 18.37 9.66
N ARG A 53 10.74 17.83 8.64
CA ARG A 53 10.35 18.63 7.46
C ARG A 53 9.29 19.68 7.78
N ALA A 54 8.30 19.35 8.60
CA ALA A 54 7.26 20.28 9.02
C ALA A 54 7.80 21.46 9.84
N ARG A 55 8.86 21.25 10.66
CA ARG A 55 9.48 22.32 11.46
C ARG A 55 10.13 23.42 10.62
N THR A 56 10.57 23.08 9.42
CA THR A 56 11.25 24.02 8.50
C THR A 56 10.32 24.48 7.37
N MET A 57 9.04 24.12 7.41
CA MET A 57 8.06 24.47 6.38
C MET A 57 7.29 25.72 6.79
N ASP A 58 7.38 26.77 5.97
CA ASP A 58 6.65 28.03 6.15
C ASP A 58 6.07 28.48 4.79
N PRO A 59 4.73 28.50 4.61
CA PRO A 59 3.70 28.08 5.57
C PRO A 59 3.57 26.55 5.68
N LEU A 60 3.17 26.05 6.85
CA LEU A 60 2.90 24.63 7.06
C LEU A 60 1.73 24.16 6.17
N SER A 61 1.98 23.14 5.34
CA SER A 61 0.99 22.55 4.43
C SER A 61 1.04 21.03 4.50
N PHE A 62 -0.08 20.41 4.87
CA PHE A 62 -0.19 18.95 4.89
C PHE A 62 -0.01 18.35 3.50
N THR A 63 -0.66 18.92 2.48
CA THR A 63 -0.59 18.41 1.10
C THR A 63 0.84 18.41 0.58
N THR A 64 1.57 19.51 0.78
CA THR A 64 2.98 19.63 0.37
C THR A 64 3.85 18.65 1.13
N LEU A 65 3.64 18.50 2.45
CA LEU A 65 4.37 17.53 3.25
C LEU A 65 4.12 16.10 2.76
N LEU A 66 2.87 15.74 2.46
CA LEU A 66 2.52 14.42 1.96
C LEU A 66 3.19 14.15 0.61
N GLU A 67 3.09 15.08 -0.34
CA GLU A 67 3.70 14.99 -1.67
C GLU A 67 5.22 14.78 -1.60
N GLU A 68 5.91 15.46 -0.69
CA GLU A 68 7.34 15.29 -0.47
C GLU A 68 7.69 13.94 0.21
N MET A 69 6.80 13.42 1.06
CA MET A 69 7.02 12.17 1.78
C MET A 69 6.71 10.92 0.95
N VAL A 70 5.77 10.98 -0.01
CA VAL A 70 5.36 9.82 -0.83
C VAL A 70 6.54 9.15 -1.56
N PRO A 71 7.44 9.86 -2.27
CA PRO A 71 8.56 9.24 -2.97
C PRO A 71 9.49 8.49 -2.01
N HIS A 72 9.74 9.07 -0.83
CA HIS A 72 10.54 8.43 0.18
C HIS A 72 9.85 7.20 0.77
N ALA A 73 8.55 7.28 1.04
CA ALA A 73 7.77 6.14 1.53
C ALA A 73 7.83 4.94 0.56
N GLN A 74 7.76 5.20 -0.75
CA GLN A 74 7.81 4.17 -1.79
C GLN A 74 9.18 3.49 -1.90
N THR A 75 10.27 4.23 -1.65
CA THR A 75 11.65 3.76 -1.83
C THR A 75 12.25 3.17 -0.55
N SER A 76 11.87 3.69 0.62
CA SER A 76 12.37 3.25 1.93
C SER A 76 11.68 2.01 2.48
N MET A 77 10.51 1.64 1.95
CA MET A 77 9.77 0.46 2.41
C MET A 77 10.64 -0.80 2.30
N PRO A 78 10.84 -1.56 3.39
CA PRO A 78 11.67 -2.75 3.36
C PRO A 78 11.18 -3.78 2.34
N LEU A 79 12.10 -4.30 1.52
CA LEU A 79 11.77 -5.26 0.47
C LEU A 79 11.10 -6.53 1.01
N ALA A 80 11.49 -6.98 2.21
CA ALA A 80 10.88 -8.14 2.86
C ALA A 80 9.39 -7.90 3.13
N VAL A 81 9.03 -6.73 3.67
CA VAL A 81 7.63 -6.36 3.96
C VAL A 81 6.81 -6.30 2.66
N ARG A 82 7.35 -5.64 1.63
CA ARG A 82 6.70 -5.57 0.32
C ARG A 82 6.45 -6.97 -0.27
N ARG A 83 7.46 -7.83 -0.26
CA ARG A 83 7.36 -9.20 -0.81
C ARG A 83 6.30 -10.02 -0.10
N GLU A 84 6.22 -9.91 1.22
CA GLU A 84 5.26 -10.67 2.01
C GLU A 84 3.82 -10.20 1.76
N VAL A 85 3.57 -8.89 1.72
CA VAL A 85 2.24 -8.35 1.41
C VAL A 85 1.80 -8.70 -0.01
N VAL A 86 2.72 -8.64 -0.98
CA VAL A 86 2.45 -9.10 -2.35
C VAL A 86 2.13 -10.60 -2.39
N ALA A 87 2.80 -11.42 -1.58
CA ALA A 87 2.51 -12.85 -1.49
C ALA A 87 1.09 -13.09 -0.93
N LEU A 88 0.67 -12.36 0.09
CA LEU A 88 -0.70 -12.44 0.63
C LEU A 88 -1.75 -12.06 -0.42
N LEU A 89 -1.51 -10.99 -1.18
CA LEU A 89 -2.39 -10.59 -2.28
C LEU A 89 -2.47 -11.67 -3.37
N ARG A 90 -1.35 -12.31 -3.71
CA ARG A 90 -1.34 -13.43 -4.68
C ARG A 90 -2.15 -14.62 -4.18
N VAL A 91 -1.96 -15.02 -2.92
CA VAL A 91 -2.74 -16.10 -2.31
C VAL A 91 -4.24 -15.80 -2.32
N PHE A 92 -4.63 -14.54 -2.09
CA PHE A 92 -6.03 -14.14 -2.22
C PHE A 92 -6.52 -14.28 -3.66
N LEU A 93 -5.76 -13.76 -4.62
CA LEU A 93 -6.12 -13.80 -6.04
C LEU A 93 -6.24 -15.24 -6.55
N ASP A 94 -5.32 -16.13 -6.21
CA ASP A 94 -5.35 -17.53 -6.63
C ASP A 94 -6.66 -18.21 -6.19
N LYS A 95 -7.15 -17.91 -4.99
CA LYS A 95 -8.45 -18.40 -4.47
C LYS A 95 -9.67 -17.83 -5.18
N GLN A 96 -9.54 -16.76 -5.98
CA GLN A 96 -10.66 -16.20 -6.75
C GLN A 96 -10.88 -16.90 -8.08
N PHE A 97 -9.93 -17.73 -8.53
CA PHE A 97 -9.94 -18.42 -9.81
C PHE A 97 -10.03 -19.96 -9.69
N GLU A 98 -10.13 -20.49 -8.47
CA GLU A 98 -10.58 -21.86 -8.17
C GLU A 98 -12.11 -21.92 -8.07
#